data_AF-A0A9N9T5T5-F1
#
_entry.id   AF-A0A9N9T5T5-F1
#
_cell.length_a   1.000
_cell.length_b   1.000
_cell.length_c   1.000
_cell.angle_alpha   90.00
_cell.angle_beta   90.00
_cell.angle_gamma   90.00
#
_symmetry.space_group_name_H-M   'P 1'
#
loop_
_entity.id
_entity.type
_entity.pdbx_description
1 polymer ?
#
loop_
_entity_poly.entity_id
_entity_poly.type
_entity_poly.pdbx_seq_one_letter_code
_entity_poly.pdbx_strand_id
1 'polypeptide(L)'
;MFILCGMCPKEGHNYSIRELLLSSLHDRRCQADLCFLFKVINGYVQDPELLSLISFNVNTRRTRNTEIFNIPFHSTNYGQNEPITRILRTANEHSNNLELFGISTAAFKKSFERF
;
A
#
# COMPACT_ATOMS: atom_id res chain seq x y z
N MET A 1 31.77 -7.03 14.50
CA MET A 1 31.79 -5.76 15.25
C MET A 1 31.17 -4.68 14.36
N PHE A 2 30.27 -3.92 14.95
CA PHE A 2 29.29 -2.96 14.40
C PHE A 2 29.86 -1.90 13.43
N ILE A 3 29.26 -1.75 12.23
CA ILE A 3 28.38 -0.67 11.71
C ILE A 3 29.09 0.66 11.34
N LEU A 4 28.82 1.12 10.10
CA LEU A 4 28.39 2.48 9.67
C LEU A 4 29.13 2.99 8.41
N CYS A 5 28.63 2.62 7.23
CA CYS A 5 28.70 3.50 6.06
C CYS A 5 27.41 3.34 5.24
N GLY A 6 26.29 3.64 5.92
CA GLY A 6 24.93 3.54 5.38
C GLY A 6 24.10 4.79 5.68
N MET A 7 24.73 5.95 5.90
CA MET A 7 24.03 7.20 6.16
C MET A 7 24.69 8.34 5.39
N CYS A 8 24.32 8.50 4.12
CA CYS A 8 24.33 9.83 3.54
C CYS A 8 23.20 10.63 4.22
N PRO A 9 23.48 11.78 4.86
CA PRO A 9 22.45 12.62 5.46
C PRO A 9 21.54 13.13 4.34
N LYS A 10 20.23 12.83 4.40
CA LYS A 10 19.25 13.31 3.41
C LYS A 10 18.78 14.73 3.73
N GLU A 11 19.71 15.59 4.08
CA GLU A 11 19.42 16.94 4.56
C GLU A 11 19.19 17.94 3.41
N GLY A 12 19.19 17.54 2.13
CA GLY A 12 19.05 18.47 0.99
C GLY A 12 17.73 18.39 0.20
N HIS A 13 16.99 17.29 0.28
CA HIS A 13 15.81 17.06 -0.59
C HIS A 13 14.47 17.46 0.04
N ASN A 14 14.44 17.77 1.35
CA ASN A 14 13.19 18.07 2.05
C ASN A 14 12.68 19.50 1.77
N TYR A 15 13.60 20.45 1.56
CA TYR A 15 13.27 21.87 1.42
C TYR A 15 12.40 22.16 0.19
N SER A 16 12.74 21.60 -0.98
CA SER A 16 11.99 21.85 -2.23
C SER A 16 10.59 21.23 -2.25
N ILE A 17 10.35 20.14 -1.52
CA ILE A 17 9.06 19.44 -1.53
C ILE A 17 8.01 20.25 -0.76
N ARG A 18 8.40 20.83 0.39
CA ARG A 18 7.52 21.65 1.23
C ARG A 18 7.17 22.98 0.56
N GLU A 19 8.14 23.61 -0.10
CA GLU A 19 7.92 24.87 -0.82
C GLU A 19 7.01 24.71 -2.03
N LEU A 20 7.04 23.54 -2.69
CA LEU A 20 6.19 23.24 -3.85
C LEU A 20 4.86 22.56 -3.48
N LEU A 21 4.57 22.38 -2.18
CA LEU A 21 3.38 21.67 -1.68
C LEU A 21 3.21 20.28 -2.31
N LEU A 22 4.32 19.61 -2.62
CA LEU A 22 4.31 18.29 -3.23
C LEU A 22 4.28 17.21 -2.15
N SER A 23 3.54 16.14 -2.38
CA SER A 23 3.67 14.92 -1.56
C SER A 23 4.98 14.20 -1.88
N SER A 24 5.52 13.44 -0.92
CA SER A 24 6.74 12.69 -1.15
C SER A 24 6.53 11.67 -2.28
N LEU A 25 7.63 11.25 -2.93
CA LEU A 25 7.54 10.17 -3.93
C LEU A 25 7.01 8.87 -3.32
N HIS A 26 7.33 8.62 -2.05
CA HIS A 26 6.86 7.46 -1.32
C HIS A 26 5.33 7.49 -1.18
N ASP A 27 4.78 8.60 -0.70
CA ASP A 27 3.33 8.74 -0.48
C ASP A 27 2.56 8.59 -1.80
N ARG A 28 3.06 9.22 -2.88
CA ARG A 28 2.46 9.09 -4.22
C ARG A 28 2.48 7.66 -4.72
N ARG A 29 3.54 6.90 -4.44
CA ARG A 29 3.60 5.47 -4.78
C ARG A 29 2.62 4.65 -3.97
N CYS A 30 2.52 4.88 -2.65
CA CYS A 30 1.54 4.21 -1.80
C CYS A 30 0.10 4.50 -2.25
N GLN A 31 -0.23 5.76 -2.55
CA GLN A 31 -1.54 6.13 -3.08
C GLN A 31 -1.85 5.45 -4.42
N ALA A 32 -0.86 5.37 -5.32
CA ALA A 32 -1.01 4.68 -6.60
C ALA A 32 -1.24 3.18 -6.43
N ASP A 33 -0.47 2.53 -5.54
CA ASP A 33 -0.59 1.12 -5.18
C ASP A 33 -2.00 0.82 -4.62
N LEU A 34 -2.50 1.64 -3.69
CA LEU A 34 -3.84 1.51 -3.10
C LEU A 34 -4.96 1.81 -4.11
N CYS A 35 -4.81 2.81 -4.97
CA CYS A 35 -5.74 3.10 -6.07
C CYS A 35 -5.83 1.94 -7.06
N PHE A 36 -4.70 1.33 -7.38
CA PHE A 36 -4.66 0.16 -8.25
C PHE A 36 -5.42 -1.01 -7.61
N LEU A 37 -5.12 -1.32 -6.35
CA LEU A 37 -5.81 -2.38 -5.60
C LEU A 37 -7.32 -2.17 -5.56
N PHE A 38 -7.77 -0.95 -5.24
CA PHE A 38 -9.19 -0.60 -5.24
C PHE A 38 -9.86 -0.86 -6.59
N LYS A 39 -9.19 -0.49 -7.69
CA LYS A 39 -9.70 -0.70 -9.04
C LYS A 39 -9.83 -2.18 -9.40
N VAL A 40 -8.85 -3.00 -9.01
CA VAL A 40 -8.87 -4.45 -9.25
C VAL A 40 -10.03 -5.09 -8.48
N ILE A 41 -10.16 -4.80 -7.19
CA ILE A 41 -11.19 -5.38 -6.32
C ILE A 41 -12.60 -4.99 -6.76
N ASN A 42 -12.80 -3.73 -7.17
CA ASN A 42 -14.11 -3.23 -7.57
C ASN A 42 -14.42 -3.47 -9.06
N GLY A 43 -13.60 -4.23 -9.78
CA GLY A 43 -13.87 -4.64 -11.17
C GLY A 43 -13.67 -3.53 -12.22
N TYR A 44 -13.00 -2.43 -11.87
CA TYR A 44 -12.57 -1.43 -12.85
C TYR A 44 -11.40 -1.95 -13.71
N VAL A 45 -10.67 -2.96 -13.23
CA VAL A 45 -9.71 -3.75 -14.01
C VAL A 45 -10.30 -5.15 -14.14
N GLN A 46 -10.66 -5.54 -15.36
CA GLN A 46 -11.27 -6.82 -15.67
C GLN A 46 -10.19 -7.85 -15.99
N ASP A 47 -9.49 -8.33 -14.96
CA ASP A 47 -8.47 -9.37 -15.10
C ASP A 47 -8.63 -10.41 -13.98
N PRO A 48 -9.17 -11.61 -14.28
CA PRO A 48 -9.39 -12.65 -13.29
C PRO A 48 -8.08 -13.26 -12.78
N GLU A 49 -7.03 -13.28 -13.59
CA GLU A 49 -5.72 -13.80 -13.16
C GLU A 49 -5.13 -12.85 -12.12
N LEU A 50 -5.16 -11.55 -12.39
CA LEU A 50 -4.71 -10.53 -11.44
C LEU A 50 -5.50 -10.55 -10.13
N LEU A 51 -6.83 -10.71 -10.21
CA LEU A 51 -7.66 -10.82 -9.01
C LEU A 51 -7.36 -12.09 -8.22
N SER A 52 -7.04 -13.20 -8.90
CA SER A 52 -6.71 -14.47 -8.24
C SER A 52 -5.42 -14.41 -7.39
N LEU A 53 -4.53 -13.45 -7.67
CA LEU A 53 -3.31 -13.22 -6.88
C LEU A 53 -3.61 -12.54 -5.53
N ILE A 54 -4.79 -11.95 -5.37
CA ILE A 54 -5.18 -11.23 -4.15
C ILE A 54 -5.89 -12.18 -3.19
N SER A 55 -5.22 -12.50 -2.08
CA SER A 55 -5.78 -13.35 -1.02
C SER A 55 -6.34 -12.52 0.13
N PHE A 56 -7.63 -12.67 0.44
CA PHE A 56 -8.26 -12.01 1.58
C PHE A 56 -8.05 -12.79 2.88
N ASN A 57 -7.78 -12.05 3.96
CA ASN A 57 -7.73 -12.63 5.30
C ASN A 57 -9.12 -12.56 5.95
N VAL A 58 -9.93 -13.59 5.71
CA VAL A 58 -11.27 -13.69 6.29
C VAL A 58 -11.18 -14.34 7.68
N ASN A 59 -10.85 -13.54 8.69
CA ASN A 59 -10.81 -14.00 10.06
C ASN A 59 -12.20 -14.49 10.52
N THR A 60 -12.33 -15.79 10.80
CA THR A 60 -13.57 -16.40 11.30
C THR A 60 -13.93 -15.97 12.72
N ARG A 61 -12.97 -15.43 13.46
CA ARG A 61 -13.10 -14.94 14.83
C ARG A 61 -12.67 -13.48 14.86
N ARG A 62 -13.29 -12.68 15.73
CA ARG A 62 -12.81 -11.31 16.00
C ARG A 62 -11.46 -11.38 16.71
N THR A 63 -10.38 -11.32 15.95
CA THR A 63 -9.02 -11.20 16.47
C THR A 63 -8.65 -9.73 16.58
N ARG A 64 -7.58 -9.42 17.31
CA ARG A 64 -7.00 -8.06 17.33
C ARG A 64 -6.26 -7.73 16.02
N ASN A 65 -6.12 -8.70 15.11
CA ASN A 65 -5.50 -8.49 13.81
C ASN A 65 -6.53 -7.89 12.85
N THR A 66 -6.22 -6.70 12.33
CA THR A 66 -7.05 -5.93 11.39
C THR A 66 -6.59 -6.08 9.94
N GLU A 67 -5.58 -6.90 9.67
CA GLU A 67 -5.10 -7.18 8.31
C GLU A 67 -6.22 -7.71 7.42
N ILE A 68 -6.46 -7.01 6.31
CA ILE A 68 -7.51 -7.32 5.33
C ILE A 68 -7.04 -8.40 4.35
N PHE A 69 -5.73 -8.42 4.07
CA PHE A 69 -5.12 -9.29 3.08
C PHE A 69 -4.13 -10.27 3.69
N ASN A 70 -4.03 -11.46 3.10
CA ASN A 70 -2.98 -12.41 3.40
C ASN A 70 -1.78 -12.14 2.48
N ILE A 71 -0.60 -11.92 3.07
CA ILE A 71 0.63 -11.64 2.32
C ILE A 71 1.34 -12.97 2.03
N PRO A 72 1.63 -13.30 0.75
CA PRO A 72 2.37 -14.51 0.41
C PRO A 72 3.80 -14.45 0.96
N PHE A 73 4.32 -15.58 1.42
CA PHE A 73 5.69 -15.69 1.89
C PHE A 73 6.65 -15.80 0.70
N HIS A 74 7.68 -14.94 0.69
CA HIS A 74 8.78 -14.99 -0.29
C HIS A 74 10.13 -15.14 0.42
N SER A 75 11.00 -15.98 -0.15
CA SER A 75 12.34 -16.23 0.38
C SER A 75 13.36 -15.16 0.00
N THR A 76 13.07 -14.34 -1.02
CA THR A 76 13.98 -13.31 -1.53
C THR A 76 13.44 -11.91 -1.31
N ASN A 77 14.35 -10.93 -1.13
CA ASN A 77 13.98 -9.51 -1.06
C ASN A 77 13.28 -9.03 -2.33
N TYR A 78 13.59 -9.63 -3.48
CA TYR A 78 12.91 -9.33 -4.73
C TYR A 78 11.44 -9.75 -4.67
N GLY A 79 11.16 -10.99 -4.27
CA GLY A 79 9.78 -11.47 -4.09
C GLY A 79 9.02 -10.70 -3.01
N GLN A 80 9.68 -10.34 -1.90
CA GLN A 80 9.05 -9.51 -0.86
C GLN A 80 8.68 -8.10 -1.33
N ASN A 81 9.28 -7.60 -2.42
CA ASN A 81 9.04 -6.28 -2.98
C ASN A 81 8.39 -6.33 -4.36
N GLU A 82 7.95 -7.51 -4.80
CA GLU A 82 7.17 -7.64 -6.02
C GLU A 82 5.84 -6.90 -5.89
N PRO A 83 5.26 -6.41 -7.00
CA PRO A 83 4.19 -5.42 -6.95
C PRO A 83 3.00 -5.85 -6.11
N ILE A 84 2.50 -7.08 -6.29
CA ILE A 84 1.30 -7.55 -5.57
C ILE A 84 1.57 -7.63 -4.07
N THR A 85 2.63 -8.32 -3.66
CA THR A 85 3.03 -8.43 -2.26
C THR A 85 3.22 -7.06 -1.61
N ARG A 86 3.87 -6.12 -2.31
CA ARG A 86 4.06 -4.75 -1.82
C ARG A 86 2.72 -4.04 -1.63
N ILE A 87 1.84 -4.08 -2.62
CA ILE A 87 0.53 -3.44 -2.60
C ILE A 87 -0.32 -3.98 -1.43
N LEU A 88 -0.38 -5.30 -1.26
CA LEU A 88 -1.14 -5.94 -0.17
C LEU A 88 -0.59 -5.56 1.21
N ARG A 89 0.74 -5.49 1.34
CA ARG A 89 1.39 -5.03 2.57
C ARG A 89 1.04 -3.58 2.90
N THR A 90 1.14 -2.67 1.92
CA THR A 90 0.74 -1.27 2.08
C THR A 90 -0.74 -1.15 2.45
N ALA A 91 -1.61 -1.98 1.89
CA ALA A 91 -3.03 -2.00 2.26
C ALA A 91 -3.26 -2.45 3.71
N ASN A 92 -2.52 -3.45 4.18
CA ASN A 92 -2.59 -3.92 5.56
C ASN A 92 -2.08 -2.88 6.57
N GLU A 93 -1.01 -2.15 6.24
CA GLU A 93 -0.49 -1.02 7.04
C GLU A 93 -1.56 0.06 7.28
N HIS A 94 -2.44 0.27 6.30
CA HIS A 94 -3.53 1.24 6.37
C HIS A 94 -4.91 0.63 6.69
N SER A 95 -4.98 -0.65 7.09
CA SER A 95 -6.23 -1.40 7.26
C SER A 95 -7.29 -0.73 8.14
N ASN A 96 -6.88 0.00 9.18
CA ASN A 96 -7.80 0.68 10.09
C ASN A 96 -8.54 1.87 9.46
N ASN A 97 -7.94 2.50 8.43
CA ASN A 97 -8.45 3.72 7.80
C ASN A 97 -8.85 3.49 6.33
N LEU A 98 -8.65 2.27 5.81
CA LEU A 98 -8.84 1.95 4.41
C LEU A 98 -10.21 1.31 4.17
N GLU A 99 -11.10 2.06 3.54
CA GLU A 99 -12.40 1.55 3.06
C GLU A 99 -12.27 1.13 1.60
N LEU A 100 -12.35 -0.17 1.30
CA LEU A 100 -12.16 -0.70 -0.06
C LEU A 100 -13.46 -1.07 -0.78
N PHE A 101 -14.56 -1.25 -0.04
CA PHE A 101 -15.79 -1.85 -0.55
C PHE A 101 -16.96 -0.87 -0.50
N GLY A 102 -17.83 -0.92 -1.50
CA GLY A 102 -19.10 -0.19 -1.49
C GLY A 102 -19.00 1.34 -1.62
N ILE A 103 -17.83 1.87 -2.00
CA ILE A 103 -17.61 3.31 -2.20
C ILE A 103 -17.21 3.61 -3.65
N SER A 104 -17.37 4.87 -4.07
CA SER A 104 -16.94 5.32 -5.41
C SER A 104 -15.44 5.60 -5.46
N THR A 105 -14.86 5.62 -6.67
CA THR A 105 -13.43 5.99 -6.87
C THR A 105 -13.10 7.39 -6.35
N ALA A 106 -14.05 8.33 -6.42
CA ALA A 106 -13.89 9.70 -5.91
C ALA A 106 -13.87 9.73 -4.38
N ALA A 107 -14.77 8.99 -3.74
CA ALA A 107 -14.81 8.86 -2.28
C ALA A 107 -13.53 8.19 -1.76
N PHE A 108 -13.05 7.15 -2.44
CA PHE A 108 -11.79 6.50 -2.11
C PHE A 108 -10.59 7.46 -2.22
N LYS A 109 -10.49 8.24 -3.30
CA LYS A 109 -9.39 9.21 -3.44
C LYS A 109 -9.36 10.26 -2.33
N LYS A 110 -10.54 10.65 -1.84
CA LYS A 110 -10.66 11.62 -0.74
C LYS A 110 -10.16 11.05 0.59
N SER A 111 -10.16 9.74 0.78
CA SER A 111 -9.60 9.15 2.01
C SER A 111 -8.10 9.40 2.13
N PHE A 112 -7.40 9.68 1.02
CA PHE A 112 -5.97 9.99 1.05
C PHE A 112 -5.61 11.34 1.66
N GLU A 113 -6.55 12.28 1.69
CA GLU A 113 -6.37 13.59 2.34
C GLU A 113 -6.33 13.48 3.88
N ARG A 114 -6.67 12.31 4.43
CA ARG A 114 -6.69 12.04 5.87
C ARG A 114 -5.42 11.35 6.39
N PHE A 115 -4.50 10.95 5.51
CA PHE A 115 -3.23 10.32 5.90
C PHE A 115 -2.15 11.34 6.19
#